data_AF-A0A8C4TZJ0-F1
#
_entry.id   AF-A0A8C4TZJ0-F1
#
_cell.length_a   1.000
_cell.length_b   1.000
_cell.length_c   1.000
_cell.angle_alpha   90.00
_cell.angle_beta   90.00
_cell.angle_gamma   90.00
#
_symmetry.space_group_name_H-M   'P 1'
#
loop_
_entity.id
_entity.type
_entity.pdbx_description
1 polymer ?
#
loop_
_entity_poly.entity_id
_entity_poly.type
_entity_poly.pdbx_seq_one_letter_code
_entity_poly.pdbx_strand_id
1 'polypeptide(L)'
;MAHVFDLSINKYEALCTQLVVAKKKNKITHIQFNPVYPIVIIGDERGHVTSLKLSPNLRRMPKEKKGQEVKKGPEVEIAKLDKLLNLVRDLESKAGK
;
A
#
# COMPACT_ATOMS: atom_id res chain seq x y z
N MET A 1 6.15 5.84 12.68
CA MET A 1 4.84 6.14 12.05
C MET A 1 4.62 5.09 10.99
N ALA A 2 3.36 4.75 10.72
CA ALA A 2 3.00 3.93 9.58
C ALA A 2 2.51 4.83 8.45
N HIS A 3 2.98 4.56 7.24
CA HIS A 3 2.58 5.26 6.02
C HIS A 3 1.98 4.25 5.06
N VAL A 4 0.79 4.54 4.54
CA VAL A 4 0.11 3.68 3.57
C VAL A 4 0.09 4.38 2.22
N PHE A 5 0.54 3.66 1.20
CA PHE A 5 0.60 4.12 -0.18
C PHE A 5 -0.32 3.25 -1.03
N ASP A 6 -1.04 3.88 -1.96
CA ASP A 6 -1.71 3.21 -3.05
C ASP A 6 -1.12 3.76 -4.34
N LEU A 7 -0.25 2.95 -4.96
CA LEU A 7 0.51 3.35 -6.14
C LEU A 7 -0.39 3.69 -7.32
N SER A 8 -1.61 3.14 -7.37
CA SER A 8 -2.57 3.43 -8.45
C SER A 8 -3.20 4.81 -8.34
N ILE A 9 -3.23 5.40 -7.13
CA ILE A 9 -3.83 6.70 -6.85
C ILE A 9 -2.76 7.78 -6.74
N ASN A 10 -1.78 7.60 -5.86
CA ASN A 10 -0.68 8.54 -5.66
C ASN A 10 0.61 7.77 -5.39
N LYS A 11 1.60 7.98 -6.26
CA LYS A 11 2.87 7.24 -6.26
C LYS A 11 3.89 7.81 -5.28
N TYR A 12 3.79 9.11 -4.99
CA TYR A 12 4.87 9.84 -4.33
C TYR A 12 4.49 10.26 -2.90
N GLU A 13 3.19 10.35 -2.61
CA GLU A 13 2.71 10.76 -1.29
C GLU A 13 1.85 9.68 -0.63
N ALA A 14 2.01 9.56 0.68
CA ALA A 14 1.24 8.62 1.47
C ALA A 14 -0.23 9.04 1.53
N LEU A 15 -1.15 8.13 1.19
CA LEU A 15 -2.59 8.36 1.35
C LEU A 15 -3.02 8.40 2.81
N CYS A 16 -2.25 7.73 3.68
CA CYS A 16 -2.47 7.76 5.11
C CYS A 16 -1.13 7.78 5.84
N THR A 17 -1.01 8.66 6.82
CA THR A 17 0.11 8.72 7.74
C THR A 17 -0.43 8.66 9.16
N GLN A 18 -0.06 7.62 9.91
CA GLN A 18 -0.58 7.39 11.25
C GLN A 18 0.55 7.20 12.28
N LEU A 19 0.40 7.87 13.42
CA LEU A 19 1.25 7.64 14.58
C LEU A 19 0.77 6.38 15.31
N VAL A 20 1.52 5.29 15.17
CA VAL A 20 1.22 4.00 15.82
C VAL A 20 1.90 3.88 17.18
N VAL A 21 3.14 4.37 17.28
CA VAL A 21 3.92 4.38 18.53
C VAL A 21 4.51 5.77 18.78
N ALA A 22 4.64 6.15 20.05
CA ALA A 22 5.23 7.43 20.43
C ALA A 22 6.73 7.46 20.10
N LYS A 23 7.12 8.32 19.13
CA LYS A 23 8.48 8.39 18.56
C LYS A 23 9.61 8.62 19.57
N LYS A 24 9.33 9.21 20.73
CA LYS A 24 10.36 9.60 21.70
C LYS A 24 11.09 8.41 22.35
N LYS A 25 10.47 7.22 22.41
CA LYS A 25 11.02 6.05 23.13
C LYS A 25 10.72 4.71 22.47
N ASN A 26 10.23 4.71 21.24
CA ASN A 26 9.76 3.49 20.61
C ASN A 26 9.82 3.58 19.08
N LYS A 27 10.22 2.47 18.45
CA LYS A 27 10.31 2.30 17.01
C LYS A 27 9.49 1.10 16.57
N ILE A 28 8.87 1.24 15.41
CA ILE A 28 8.21 0.14 14.70
C ILE A 28 9.29 -0.72 14.06
N THR A 29 9.20 -2.04 14.20
CA THR A 29 10.22 -2.99 13.72
C THR A 29 9.68 -3.95 12.69
N HIS A 30 8.41 -4.34 12.79
CA HIS A 30 7.81 -5.36 11.93
C HIS A 30 6.43 -4.92 11.45
N ILE A 31 6.07 -5.34 10.25
CA ILE A 31 4.74 -5.16 9.67
C ILE A 31 4.31 -6.44 8.96
N GLN A 32 3.05 -6.81 9.12
CA GLN A 32 2.44 -7.93 8.41
C GLN A 32 0.98 -7.62 8.06
N PHE A 33 0.57 -7.97 6.85
CA PHE A 33 -0.83 -7.97 6.46
C PHE A 33 -1.49 -9.26 6.91
N ASN A 34 -2.69 -9.17 7.45
CA ASN A 34 -3.51 -10.35 7.65
C ASN A 34 -4.01 -10.87 6.29
N PRO A 35 -3.88 -12.18 5.98
CA PRO A 35 -4.21 -12.71 4.66
C PRO A 35 -5.72 -12.81 4.39
N VAL A 36 -6.55 -12.76 5.42
CA VAL A 36 -8.02 -12.93 5.33
C VAL A 36 -8.75 -11.61 5.59
N TYR A 37 -8.34 -10.90 6.64
CA TYR A 37 -8.97 -9.68 7.08
C TYR A 37 -8.14 -8.47 6.68
N PRO A 38 -8.76 -7.31 6.42
CA PRO A 38 -8.05 -6.10 6.04
C PRO A 38 -7.48 -5.39 7.28
N ILE A 39 -6.56 -6.08 7.94
CA ILE A 39 -5.88 -5.68 9.17
C ILE A 39 -4.39 -5.70 8.90
N VAL A 40 -3.70 -4.67 9.40
CA VAL A 40 -2.25 -4.61 9.45
C VAL A 40 -1.83 -4.81 10.89
N ILE A 41 -0.86 -5.70 11.09
CA ILE A 41 -0.25 -6.01 12.37
C ILE A 41 1.13 -5.36 12.38
N ILE A 42 1.42 -4.59 13.44
CA ILE A 42 2.63 -3.80 13.57
C ILE A 42 3.31 -4.15 14.89
N GLY A 43 4.54 -4.62 14.83
CA GLY A 43 5.40 -4.89 15.98
C GLY A 43 6.32 -3.71 16.29
N ASP A 44 6.62 -3.50 17.56
CA ASP A 44 7.57 -2.49 18.03
C ASP A 44 8.83 -3.10 18.68
N GLU A 45 9.83 -2.27 18.97
CA GLU A 45 11.11 -2.74 19.55
C GLU A 45 11.01 -3.18 21.02
N ARG A 46 9.89 -2.91 21.68
CA ARG A 46 9.61 -3.32 23.07
C ARG A 46 8.81 -4.61 23.13
N GLY A 47 8.52 -5.23 21.99
CA GLY A 47 7.74 -6.46 21.90
C GLY A 47 6.23 -6.26 21.93
N HIS A 48 5.72 -5.03 21.89
CA HIS A 48 4.27 -4.83 21.75
C HIS A 48 3.85 -5.02 20.29
N VAL A 49 2.62 -5.52 20.14
CA VAL A 49 1.98 -5.72 18.85
C VAL A 49 0.71 -4.87 18.81
N THR A 50 0.58 -4.03 17.79
CA THR A 50 -0.60 -3.22 17.52
C THR A 50 -1.28 -3.70 16.24
N SER A 51 -2.57 -4.00 16.31
CA SER A 51 -3.39 -4.32 15.12
C SER A 51 -4.25 -3.14 14.71
N LEU A 52 -4.22 -2.77 13.44
CA LEU A 52 -4.99 -1.66 12.87
C LEU A 52 -5.85 -2.13 11.69
N LYS A 53 -7.11 -1.69 11.65
CA LYS A 53 -8.01 -1.97 10.52
C LYS A 53 -7.81 -0.95 9.41
N LEU A 54 -7.69 -1.42 8.17
CA LEU A 54 -7.58 -0.54 7.01
C LEU A 54 -8.90 0.17 6.72
N SER A 55 -8.82 1.47 6.41
CA SER A 55 -9.95 2.28 5.97
C SER A 55 -10.64 1.65 4.75
N PRO A 56 -11.98 1.73 4.61
CA PRO A 56 -12.68 1.34 3.38
C PRO A 56 -12.09 1.93 2.10
N ASN A 57 -11.54 3.15 2.16
CA ASN A 57 -10.96 3.81 0.99
C ASN A 57 -9.68 3.14 0.49
N LEU A 58 -8.93 2.50 1.39
CA LEU A 58 -7.69 1.78 1.07
C LEU A 58 -7.92 0.34 0.60
N ARG A 59 -9.18 -0.08 0.49
CA ARG A 59 -9.60 -1.45 0.15
C ARG A 59 -10.47 -1.50 -1.11
N ARG A 60 -10.60 -0.38 -1.81
CA ARG A 60 -11.50 -0.28 -2.96
C ARG A 60 -10.89 -1.04 -4.12
N MET A 61 -11.55 -2.11 -4.56
CA MET A 61 -11.24 -2.73 -5.84
C MET A 61 -11.86 -1.91 -6.98
N PRO A 62 -11.25 -1.89 -8.18
CA PRO A 62 -11.85 -1.27 -9.35
C PRO A 62 -13.25 -1.84 -9.58
N LYS A 63 -14.26 -0.96 -9.69
CA LYS A 63 -15.64 -1.38 -9.94
C LYS A 63 -15.75 -1.95 -11.36
N GLU A 64 -16.50 -3.03 -11.50
CA GLU A 64 -16.85 -3.60 -12.79
C GLU A 64 -17.68 -2.58 -13.58
N LYS A 65 -17.24 -2.23 -14.80
CA LYS A 65 -18.07 -1.48 -15.74
C LYS A 65 -19.05 -2.48 -16.37
N LYS A 66 -20.35 -2.17 -16.38
CA LYS A 66 -21.38 -3.01 -17.02
C LYS A 66 -20.95 -3.35 -18.45
N GLY A 67 -20.80 -4.64 -18.75
CA GLY A 67 -20.48 -5.16 -20.08
C GLY A 67 -18.99 -5.44 -20.37
N GLN A 68 -18.07 -5.17 -19.44
CA GLN A 68 -16.68 -5.62 -19.55
C GLN A 68 -16.43 -6.82 -18.64
N GLU A 69 -15.98 -7.95 -19.22
CA GLU A 69 -15.37 -9.01 -18.44
C GLU A 69 -14.12 -8.47 -17.74
N VAL A 70 -14.24 -8.23 -16.44
CA VAL A 70 -13.08 -7.91 -15.61
C VAL A 70 -12.33 -9.21 -15.41
N LYS A 71 -11.22 -9.38 -16.14
CA LYS A 71 -10.25 -10.42 -15.83
C LYS A 71 -9.81 -10.18 -14.38
N LYS A 72 -10.14 -11.14 -13.51
CA LYS A 72 -9.72 -11.18 -12.10
C LYS A 72 -8.56 -12.16 -12.01
N GLY A 73 -7.62 -11.88 -11.10
CA GLY A 73 -6.49 -12.76 -10.88
C GLY A 73 -5.19 -11.99 -10.63
N PRO A 74 -4.17 -12.67 -10.08
CA PRO A 74 -2.86 -12.08 -9.83
C PRO A 74 -2.23 -11.55 -11.12
N GLU A 75 -2.49 -12.16 -12.28
CA GLU A 75 -1.90 -11.76 -13.56
C GLU A 75 -2.27 -10.32 -13.95
N VAL A 76 -3.50 -9.92 -13.65
CA VAL A 76 -4.02 -8.58 -13.96
C VAL A 76 -3.38 -7.53 -13.05
N GLU A 77 -3.18 -7.85 -11.78
CA GLU A 77 -2.52 -6.96 -10.83
C GLU A 77 -1.01 -6.85 -11.11
N ILE A 78 -0.36 -7.96 -11.50
CA ILE A 78 1.04 -7.97 -11.96
C ILE A 78 1.20 -7.05 -13.19
N ALA A 79 0.36 -7.21 -14.20
CA ALA A 79 0.43 -6.38 -15.41
C ALA A 79 0.21 -4.88 -15.14
N LYS A 80 -0.68 -4.53 -14.20
CA LYS A 80 -0.88 -3.14 -13.75
C LYS A 80 0.38 -2.59 -13.09
N LEU A 81 0.99 -3.37 -12.21
CA LEU A 81 2.21 -2.97 -11.51
C LEU A 81 3.37 -2.79 -12.48
N ASP A 82 3.57 -3.71 -13.42
CA ASP A 82 4.61 -3.62 -14.45
C ASP A 82 4.48 -2.34 -15.29
N LYS A 83 3.26 -2.02 -15.73
CA LYS A 83 2.98 -0.78 -16.46
C LYS A 83 3.35 0.46 -15.64
N LEU A 84 3.07 0.44 -14.34
CA LEU A 84 3.38 1.53 -13.43
C LEU A 84 4.89 1.70 -13.25
N LEU A 85 5.62 0.59 -13.06
CA LEU A 85 7.07 0.59 -12.88
C LEU A 85 7.81 1.10 -14.13
N ASN A 86 7.38 0.69 -15.32
CA ASN A 86 7.97 1.18 -16.57
C ASN A 86 7.82 2.70 -16.72
N LEU A 87 6.63 3.23 -16.41
CA LEU A 87 6.38 4.67 -16.47
C LEU A 87 7.30 5.46 -15.52
N VAL A 88 7.57 4.95 -14.32
CA VAL A 88 8.47 5.62 -13.36
C VAL A 88 9.91 5.60 -13.86
N ARG A 89 10.40 4.44 -14.35
CA ARG A 89 11.76 4.30 -14.92
C ARG A 89 12.02 5.23 -16.09
N ASP A 90 11.03 5.40 -16.98
CA ASP A 90 11.13 6.30 -18.13
C ASP A 90 11.20 7.78 -17.72
N LEU A 91 10.51 8.16 -16.64
CA LEU A 91 10.54 9.53 -16.11
C LEU A 91 11.90 9.86 -15.47
N GLU A 92 12.47 8.94 -14.71
CA GLU A 92 13.82 9.11 -14.13
C GLU A 92 14.88 9.28 -15.23
N SER A 93 14.77 8.51 -16.31
CA SER A 93 15.68 8.59 -17.46
C SER A 93 15.57 9.92 -18.22
N LYS A 94 14.43 10.60 -18.15
CA LYS A 94 14.20 11.92 -18.77
C LYS A 94 14.54 13.08 -17.85
N ALA A 95 14.40 12.91 -16.53
CA ALA A 95 14.74 13.94 -15.55
C ALA A 95 16.26 14.08 -15.30
N GLY A 96 17.04 13.05 -15.65
CA GLY A 96 18.51 13.07 -15.62
C GLY A 96 19.18 13.63 -16.89
N LYS A 97 18.43 14.25 -17.81
CA LYS A 97 18.95 14.92 -19.01
C LYS A 97 18.71 16.42 -18.96
#